data_AF-A0A0S8ENV1-F1
#
_entry.id   AF-A0A0S8ENV1-F1
#
_cell.length_a   1.000
_cell.length_b   1.000
_cell.length_c   1.000
_cell.angle_alpha   90.00
_cell.angle_beta   90.00
_cell.angle_gamma   90.00
#
_symmetry.space_group_name_H-M   'P 1'
#
loop_
_entity.id
_entity.type
_entity.pdbx_description
1 polymer ?
#
loop_
_entity_poly.entity_id
_entity_poly.type
_entity_poly.pdbx_seq_one_letter_code
_entity_poly.pdbx_strand_id
1 'polypeptide(L)'
;MGALGHSFGGMTAIGMAAGWAGAGADPRVAAILPVSAVVVKELQSDERTSPNAGFSQEQLEAITVPVMLMGGSEDVNVFPENNEVAFAQILNAPRVYRVEILGATHTHFASVCWIGDYLISIGFEQESWAALGAEDLIEPYDITCGPEAFPIEESNRLANLYTIAFFKRHLLGEVGYDAYLTTAFAESEPAADFFRK
;
A
#
# COMPACT_ATOMS: atom_id res chain seq x y z
N MET A 1 -15.06 -6.83 8.85
CA MET A 1 -14.41 -5.49 8.80
C MET A 1 -13.31 -5.53 7.75
N GLY A 2 -12.90 -4.40 7.19
CA GLY A 2 -11.71 -4.30 6.33
C GLY A 2 -10.51 -3.82 7.13
N ALA A 3 -9.31 -4.25 6.75
CA ALA A 3 -8.06 -3.69 7.26
C ALA A 3 -7.23 -3.14 6.10
N LEU A 4 -6.74 -1.92 6.25
CA LEU A 4 -5.84 -1.24 5.32
C LEU A 4 -4.73 -0.58 6.13
N GLY A 5 -3.54 -0.56 5.57
CA GLY A 5 -2.43 0.20 6.12
C GLY A 5 -1.31 0.37 5.11
N HIS A 6 -0.50 1.40 5.33
CA HIS A 6 0.66 1.72 4.51
C HIS A 6 1.96 1.33 5.19
N SER A 7 2.94 0.83 4.44
CA SER A 7 4.28 0.49 4.93
C SER A 7 4.21 -0.58 6.03
N PHE A 8 4.72 -0.30 7.23
CA PHE A 8 4.53 -1.15 8.41
C PHE A 8 3.05 -1.39 8.76
N GLY A 9 2.17 -0.42 8.49
CA GLY A 9 0.72 -0.60 8.56
C GLY A 9 0.20 -1.61 7.52
N GLY A 10 0.83 -1.67 6.35
CA GLY A 10 0.55 -2.67 5.32
C GLY A 10 0.93 -4.08 5.79
N MET A 11 2.11 -4.23 6.40
CA MET A 11 2.47 -5.49 7.07
C MET A 11 1.45 -5.86 8.15
N THR A 12 1.03 -4.88 8.94
CA THR A 12 0.02 -5.09 9.99
C THR A 12 -1.30 -5.58 9.39
N ALA A 13 -1.74 -5.03 8.26
CA ALA A 13 -2.95 -5.50 7.56
C ALA A 13 -2.83 -6.97 7.11
N ILE A 14 -1.66 -7.39 6.60
CA ILE A 14 -1.39 -8.82 6.32
C ILE A 14 -1.45 -9.63 7.61
N GLY A 15 -0.77 -9.18 8.67
CA GLY A 15 -0.75 -9.83 9.97
C GLY A 15 -2.12 -10.00 10.60
N MET A 16 -3.06 -9.09 10.35
CA MET A 16 -4.45 -9.25 10.81
C MET A 16 -5.16 -10.46 10.17
N ALA A 17 -4.78 -10.88 8.96
CA ALA A 17 -5.35 -12.04 8.29
C ALA A 17 -4.50 -13.32 8.40
N ALA A 18 -3.18 -13.19 8.56
CA ALA A 18 -2.22 -14.29 8.60
C ALA A 18 -1.73 -14.65 10.01
N GLY A 19 -1.88 -13.74 10.98
CA GLY A 19 -1.13 -13.75 12.23
C GLY A 19 0.29 -13.21 12.05
N TRP A 20 0.82 -12.53 13.07
CA TRP A 20 2.14 -11.90 13.03
C TRP A 20 2.69 -11.63 14.44
N ALA A 21 4.01 -11.77 14.62
CA ALA A 21 4.72 -11.44 15.86
C ALA A 21 4.11 -12.06 17.15
N GLY A 22 3.61 -13.30 17.07
CA GLY A 22 2.99 -14.00 18.20
C GLY A 22 1.49 -13.71 18.40
N ALA A 23 0.91 -12.78 17.65
CA ALA A 23 -0.53 -12.60 17.55
C ALA A 23 -1.11 -13.51 16.46
N GLY A 24 -2.25 -14.15 16.76
CA GLY A 24 -3.03 -14.88 15.75
C GLY A 24 -3.78 -13.93 14.82
N ALA A 25 -4.24 -14.45 13.68
CA ALA A 25 -5.15 -13.73 12.79
C ALA A 25 -6.45 -13.32 13.52
N ASP A 26 -7.01 -12.16 13.18
CA ASP A 26 -8.28 -11.68 13.72
C ASP A 26 -9.45 -12.20 12.87
N PRO A 27 -10.31 -13.10 13.40
CA PRO A 27 -11.40 -13.70 12.63
C PRO A 27 -12.49 -12.71 12.20
N ARG A 28 -12.45 -11.45 12.65
CA ARG A 28 -13.41 -10.41 12.28
C ARG A 28 -12.99 -9.63 11.02
N VAL A 29 -11.75 -9.79 10.58
CA VAL A 29 -11.27 -9.23 9.32
C VAL A 29 -11.82 -10.06 8.18
N ALA A 30 -12.42 -9.38 7.21
CA ALA A 30 -13.14 -9.98 6.09
C ALA A 30 -12.57 -9.57 4.72
N ALA A 31 -11.64 -8.61 4.68
CA ALA A 31 -10.87 -8.23 3.51
C ALA A 31 -9.65 -7.40 3.96
N ILE A 32 -8.52 -7.51 3.27
CA ILE A 32 -7.31 -6.73 3.57
C ILE A 32 -6.78 -5.99 2.33
N LEU A 33 -6.26 -4.79 2.56
CA LEU A 33 -5.59 -3.97 1.54
C LEU A 33 -4.26 -3.44 2.09
N PRO A 34 -3.20 -4.25 2.08
CA PRO A 34 -1.86 -3.78 2.39
C PRO A 34 -1.32 -2.89 1.27
N VAL A 35 -0.79 -1.72 1.65
CA VAL A 35 -0.14 -0.77 0.74
C VAL A 35 1.35 -0.71 1.05
N SER A 36 2.22 -0.96 0.07
CA SER A 36 3.69 -0.98 0.20
C SER A 36 4.15 -1.81 1.41
N ALA A 37 3.67 -3.05 1.54
CA ALA A 37 3.96 -3.90 2.70
C ALA A 37 5.23 -4.74 2.51
N VAL A 38 6.06 -4.84 3.55
CA VAL A 38 7.19 -5.75 3.56
C VAL A 38 6.68 -7.19 3.76
N VAL A 39 6.78 -7.98 2.71
CA VAL A 39 6.41 -9.39 2.66
C VAL A 39 7.64 -10.26 2.85
N VAL A 40 8.74 -9.86 2.22
CA VAL A 40 10.05 -10.51 2.31
C VAL A 40 11.01 -9.54 2.98
N LYS A 41 11.66 -9.98 4.06
CA LYS A 41 12.52 -9.11 4.88
C LYS A 41 13.68 -8.47 4.11
N GLU A 42 14.16 -9.12 3.04
CA GLU A 42 15.25 -8.62 2.19
C GLU A 42 14.79 -7.65 1.10
N LEU A 43 13.49 -7.50 0.85
CA LEU A 43 12.96 -6.65 -0.21
C LEU A 43 12.60 -5.25 0.32
N GLN A 44 13.51 -4.63 1.04
CA GLN A 44 13.35 -3.27 1.59
C GLN A 44 14.73 -2.62 1.75
N SER A 45 14.77 -1.29 1.80
CA SER A 45 16.02 -0.54 2.03
C SER A 45 16.44 -0.48 3.51
N ASP A 46 15.55 -0.87 4.43
CA ASP A 46 15.83 -0.85 5.86
C ASP A 46 16.75 -2.00 6.28
N GLU A 47 17.98 -1.66 6.68
CA GLU A 47 18.99 -2.60 7.16
C GLU A 47 18.73 -3.10 8.61
N ARG A 48 17.72 -2.54 9.30
CA ARG A 48 17.38 -2.97 10.67
C ARG A 48 16.81 -4.38 10.63
N THR A 49 17.49 -5.29 11.33
CA THR A 49 17.04 -6.67 11.44
C THR A 49 15.97 -6.82 12.52
N SER A 50 14.83 -7.40 12.14
CA SER A 50 13.77 -7.82 13.06
C SER A 50 13.41 -9.28 12.79
N PRO A 51 13.26 -10.13 13.83
CA PRO A 51 12.77 -11.49 13.65
C PRO A 51 11.33 -11.55 13.14
N ASN A 52 10.61 -10.43 13.19
CA ASN A 52 9.24 -10.30 12.71
C ASN A 52 9.15 -9.57 11.36
N ALA A 53 10.27 -9.33 10.65
CA ALA A 53 10.22 -8.76 9.31
C ALA A 53 9.71 -9.80 8.30
N GLY A 54 8.68 -9.43 7.53
CA GLY A 54 8.08 -10.29 6.50
C GLY A 54 7.17 -11.41 7.05
N PHE A 55 6.83 -12.33 6.14
CA PHE A 55 5.92 -13.45 6.37
C PHE A 55 6.49 -14.74 5.77
N SER A 56 6.23 -15.88 6.42
CA SER A 56 6.49 -17.19 5.80
C SER A 56 5.44 -17.50 4.73
N GLN A 57 5.77 -18.44 3.83
CA GLN A 57 4.82 -18.91 2.84
C GLN A 57 3.57 -19.50 3.50
N GLU A 58 3.72 -20.26 4.58
CA GLU A 58 2.60 -20.85 5.32
C GLU A 58 1.67 -19.78 5.91
N GLN A 59 2.23 -18.65 6.37
CA GLN A 59 1.43 -17.51 6.85
C GLN A 59 0.62 -16.88 5.71
N LEU A 60 1.22 -16.69 4.53
CA LEU A 60 0.53 -16.12 3.36
C LEU A 60 -0.53 -17.09 2.81
N GLU A 61 -0.25 -18.39 2.80
CA GLU A 61 -1.21 -19.42 2.41
C GLU A 61 -2.38 -19.52 3.40
N ALA A 62 -2.19 -19.18 4.68
CA ALA A 62 -3.27 -19.19 5.67
C ALA A 62 -4.32 -18.08 5.45
N ILE A 63 -4.03 -17.09 4.61
CA ILE A 63 -4.97 -16.00 4.30
C ILE A 63 -6.14 -16.54 3.47
N THR A 64 -7.35 -16.41 4.02
CA THR A 64 -8.61 -16.93 3.43
C THR A 64 -9.64 -15.83 3.15
N VAL A 65 -9.25 -14.56 3.26
CA VAL A 65 -10.08 -13.38 2.95
C VAL A 65 -9.61 -12.74 1.64
N PRO A 66 -10.47 -12.00 0.92
CA PRO A 66 -10.05 -11.19 -0.22
C PRO A 66 -8.87 -10.27 0.12
N VAL A 67 -7.94 -10.13 -0.82
CA VAL A 67 -6.72 -9.32 -0.67
C VAL A 67 -6.56 -8.37 -1.87
N MET A 68 -6.22 -7.12 -1.61
CA MET A 68 -5.68 -6.20 -2.62
C MET A 68 -4.30 -5.71 -2.19
N LEU A 69 -3.27 -6.17 -2.89
CA LEU A 69 -1.90 -5.71 -2.74
C LEU A 69 -1.75 -4.43 -3.56
N MET A 70 -1.34 -3.34 -2.93
CA MET A 70 -1.16 -2.06 -3.59
C MET A 70 0.24 -1.51 -3.35
N GLY A 71 0.83 -0.86 -4.33
CA GLY A 71 2.14 -0.23 -4.21
C GLY A 71 2.40 0.75 -5.34
N GLY A 72 3.59 1.35 -5.30
CA GLY A 72 4.09 2.24 -6.34
C GLY A 72 5.28 1.61 -7.05
N SER A 73 5.37 1.76 -8.37
CA SER A 73 6.44 1.11 -9.16
C SER A 73 7.84 1.68 -8.90
N GLU A 74 7.94 2.86 -8.30
CA GLU A 74 9.20 3.54 -7.95
C GLU A 74 9.45 3.54 -6.43
N ASP A 75 8.80 2.62 -5.70
CA ASP A 75 9.04 2.43 -4.26
C ASP A 75 10.42 1.81 -4.01
N VAL A 76 11.36 2.64 -3.54
CA VAL A 76 12.72 2.22 -3.17
C VAL A 76 12.86 1.88 -1.68
N ASN A 77 11.80 2.02 -0.89
CA ASN A 77 11.82 1.71 0.54
C ASN A 77 11.28 0.32 0.80
N VAL A 78 10.18 -0.04 0.13
CA VAL A 78 9.60 -1.38 0.10
C VAL A 78 9.44 -1.76 -1.35
N PHE A 79 10.35 -2.60 -1.85
CA PHE A 79 10.44 -2.85 -3.27
C PHE A 79 9.15 -3.50 -3.82
N PRO A 80 8.69 -3.14 -5.05
CA PRO A 80 7.47 -3.67 -5.65
C PRO A 80 7.41 -5.22 -5.70
N GLU A 81 8.58 -5.87 -5.74
CA GLU A 81 8.78 -7.31 -5.64
C GLU A 81 8.05 -7.95 -4.45
N ASN A 82 7.82 -7.22 -3.36
CA ASN A 82 7.00 -7.72 -2.24
C ASN A 82 5.58 -8.07 -2.66
N ASN A 83 4.93 -7.20 -3.43
CA ASN A 83 3.57 -7.43 -3.90
C ASN A 83 3.54 -8.59 -4.90
N GLU A 84 4.61 -8.80 -5.68
CA GLU A 84 4.73 -9.96 -6.55
C GLU A 84 4.80 -11.27 -5.77
N VAL A 85 5.64 -11.31 -4.73
CA VAL A 85 5.79 -12.47 -3.86
C VAL A 85 4.49 -12.79 -3.13
N ALA A 86 3.85 -11.80 -2.51
CA ALA A 86 2.55 -12.00 -1.87
C ALA A 86 1.48 -12.44 -2.87
N PHE A 87 1.43 -11.83 -4.07
CA PHE A 87 0.48 -12.23 -5.09
C PHE A 87 0.70 -13.68 -5.52
N ALA A 88 1.94 -14.17 -5.59
CA ALA A 88 2.22 -15.56 -5.89
C ALA A 88 1.82 -16.50 -4.75
N GLN A 89 2.16 -16.16 -3.50
CA GLN A 89 2.09 -17.05 -2.34
C GLN A 89 0.75 -17.06 -1.59
N ILE A 90 -0.11 -16.06 -1.79
CA ILE A 90 -1.48 -16.09 -1.25
C ILE A 90 -2.33 -17.01 -2.13
N LEU A 91 -2.51 -18.26 -1.70
CA LEU A 91 -3.16 -19.31 -2.51
C LEU A 91 -4.62 -19.56 -2.15
N ASN A 92 -5.00 -19.39 -0.88
CA ASN A 92 -6.32 -19.80 -0.37
C ASN A 92 -7.33 -18.65 -0.26
N ALA A 93 -6.91 -17.41 -0.57
CA ALA A 93 -7.82 -16.28 -0.62
C ALA A 93 -8.82 -16.43 -1.79
N PRO A 94 -10.10 -16.11 -1.60
CA PRO A 94 -11.12 -16.24 -2.66
C PRO A 94 -10.89 -15.29 -3.84
N ARG A 95 -10.18 -14.18 -3.61
CA ARG A 95 -9.71 -13.22 -4.61
C ARG A 95 -8.42 -12.58 -4.15
N VAL A 96 -7.44 -12.50 -5.04
CA VAL A 96 -6.23 -11.70 -4.83
C VAL A 96 -6.10 -10.73 -6.00
N TYR A 97 -5.96 -9.45 -5.67
CA TYR A 97 -5.67 -8.38 -6.62
C TYR A 97 -4.27 -7.83 -6.33
N ARG A 98 -3.57 -7.41 -7.39
CA ARG A 98 -2.35 -6.61 -7.30
C ARG A 98 -2.54 -5.37 -8.16
N VAL A 99 -2.31 -4.20 -7.58
CA VAL A 99 -2.38 -2.89 -8.23
C VAL A 99 -1.06 -2.19 -7.99
N GLU A 100 -0.30 -1.92 -9.03
CA GLU A 100 0.87 -1.03 -8.94
C GLU A 100 0.58 0.28 -9.65
N ILE A 101 0.76 1.39 -8.93
CA ILE A 101 0.64 2.74 -9.50
C ILE A 101 1.98 3.11 -10.13
N LEU A 102 1.99 3.26 -11.45
CA LEU A 102 3.20 3.53 -12.22
C LEU A 102 3.71 4.95 -11.93
N GLY A 103 5.00 5.07 -11.62
CA GLY A 103 5.66 6.32 -11.23
C GLY A 103 5.49 6.70 -9.75
N ALA A 104 4.59 6.05 -9.01
CA ALA A 104 4.42 6.35 -7.59
C ALA A 104 5.58 5.78 -6.76
N THR A 105 6.02 6.57 -5.78
CA THR A 105 7.01 6.20 -4.76
C THR A 105 6.35 5.78 -3.45
N HIS A 106 7.14 5.36 -2.47
CA HIS A 106 6.65 4.91 -1.15
C HIS A 106 5.67 5.90 -0.49
N THR A 107 5.97 7.19 -0.58
CA THR A 107 5.32 8.24 0.20
C THR A 107 4.13 8.89 -0.52
N HIS A 108 3.83 8.47 -1.76
CA HIS A 108 2.59 8.85 -2.46
C HIS A 108 1.32 8.37 -1.75
N PHE A 109 1.43 7.33 -0.92
CA PHE A 109 0.32 6.76 -0.14
C PHE A 109 0.19 7.36 1.26
N ALA A 110 0.97 8.40 1.56
CA ALA A 110 0.94 9.13 2.82
C ALA A 110 0.59 10.61 2.57
N SER A 111 0.16 11.32 3.61
CA SER A 111 -0.25 12.73 3.51
C SER A 111 0.92 13.72 3.45
N VAL A 112 2.08 13.33 2.88
CA VAL A 112 3.32 14.12 2.93
C VAL A 112 3.17 15.48 2.27
N CYS A 113 2.59 15.54 1.06
CA CYS A 113 2.40 16.82 0.36
C CYS A 113 1.43 17.73 1.10
N TRP A 114 0.30 17.19 1.57
CA TRP A 114 -0.67 18.00 2.31
C TRP A 114 -0.08 18.59 3.59
N ILE A 115 0.71 17.81 4.35
CA ILE A 115 1.36 18.31 5.56
C ILE A 115 2.40 19.38 5.21
N GLY A 116 3.26 19.14 4.21
CA GLY A 116 4.29 20.08 3.78
C GLY A 116 3.71 21.38 3.22
N ASP A 117 2.73 21.29 2.33
CA ASP A 117 1.99 22.42 1.77
C ASP A 117 1.31 23.23 2.88
N TYR A 118 0.74 22.55 3.88
CA TYR A 118 0.13 23.23 5.03
C TYR A 118 1.16 24.01 5.84
N LEU A 119 2.33 23.42 6.15
CA LEU A 119 3.42 24.10 6.86
C LEU A 119 3.88 25.36 6.11
N ILE A 120 4.07 25.26 4.80
CA ILE A 120 4.42 26.39 3.94
C ILE A 120 3.31 27.45 3.98
N SER A 121 2.04 27.03 3.88
CA SER A 121 0.89 27.94 3.86
C SER A 121 0.74 28.78 5.14
N ILE A 122 1.24 28.29 6.28
CA ILE A 122 1.21 29.00 7.57
C ILE A 122 2.53 29.75 7.87
N GLY A 123 3.44 29.82 6.90
CA GLY A 123 4.67 30.62 6.96
C GLY A 123 5.92 29.88 7.45
N PHE A 124 5.90 28.55 7.49
CA PHE A 124 7.09 27.74 7.79
C PHE A 124 7.72 27.23 6.50
N GLU A 125 8.75 27.93 6.03
CA GLU A 125 9.61 27.48 4.93
C GLU A 125 10.30 26.16 5.31
N GLN A 126 10.62 25.34 4.31
CA GLN A 126 11.15 23.98 4.50
C GLN A 126 12.43 23.94 5.34
N GLU A 127 13.30 24.95 5.23
CA GLU A 127 14.53 25.07 6.02
C GLU A 127 14.27 25.19 7.53
N SER A 128 13.05 25.59 7.92
CA SER A 128 12.64 25.71 9.32
C SER A 128 12.05 24.41 9.90
N TRP A 129 11.74 23.41 9.07
CA TRP A 129 11.02 22.20 9.50
C TRP A 129 11.80 21.39 10.54
N ALA A 130 13.13 21.31 10.43
CA ALA A 130 13.96 20.64 11.43
C ALA A 130 13.84 21.28 12.82
N ALA A 131 13.75 22.62 12.89
CA ALA A 131 13.54 23.32 14.15
C ALA A 131 12.15 23.08 14.77
N LEU A 132 11.19 22.61 13.97
CA LEU A 132 9.84 22.22 14.40
C LEU A 132 9.74 20.73 14.75
N GLY A 133 10.81 19.95 14.58
CA GLY A 133 10.80 18.50 14.73
C GLY A 133 10.13 17.77 13.56
N ALA A 134 10.06 18.40 12.38
CA ALA A 134 9.52 17.85 11.14
C ALA A 134 10.63 17.52 10.12
N GLU A 135 11.86 17.24 10.59
CA GLU A 135 13.00 16.90 9.72
C GLU A 135 12.73 15.67 8.85
N ASP A 136 12.08 14.65 9.42
CA ASP A 136 11.73 13.40 8.73
C ASP A 136 10.69 13.59 7.59
N LEU A 137 10.08 14.77 7.47
CA LEU A 137 9.17 15.09 6.36
C LEU A 137 9.92 15.59 5.11
N ILE A 138 11.13 16.13 5.26
CA ILE A 138 11.84 16.85 4.20
C ILE A 138 12.08 15.95 2.98
N GLU A 139 12.76 14.82 3.17
CA GLU A 139 13.07 13.89 2.08
C GLU A 139 11.79 13.31 1.43
N PRO A 140 10.80 12.79 2.19
CA PRO A 140 9.52 12.36 1.63
C PRO A 140 8.80 13.43 0.81
N TYR A 141 8.82 14.67 1.27
CA TYR A 141 8.20 15.78 0.57
C TYR A 141 8.91 16.10 -0.75
N ASP A 142 10.24 16.15 -0.74
CA ASP A 142 11.03 16.42 -1.95
C ASP A 142 10.82 15.34 -3.02
N ILE A 143 10.74 14.07 -2.60
CA ILE A 143 10.56 12.92 -3.50
C ILE A 143 9.14 12.86 -4.07
N THR A 144 8.11 13.16 -3.26
CA THR A 144 6.70 12.96 -3.67
C THR A 144 6.03 14.22 -4.20
N CYS A 145 6.49 15.40 -3.81
CA CYS A 145 5.84 16.67 -4.09
C CYS A 145 6.70 17.58 -4.98
N GLY A 146 7.91 17.13 -5.32
CA GLY A 146 8.80 17.81 -6.25
C GLY A 146 8.22 17.89 -7.67
N PRO A 147 8.74 18.80 -8.52
CA PRO A 147 8.19 19.07 -9.86
C PRO A 147 8.28 17.90 -10.84
N GLU A 148 9.22 16.98 -10.62
CA GLU A 148 9.42 15.78 -11.45
C GLU A 148 8.71 14.54 -10.88
N ALA A 149 8.05 14.67 -9.72
CA ALA A 149 7.35 13.56 -9.08
C ALA A 149 6.10 13.18 -9.87
N PHE A 150 5.71 11.90 -9.79
CA PHE A 150 4.43 11.47 -10.30
C PHE A 150 3.28 12.29 -9.65
N PRO A 151 2.24 12.69 -10.39
CA PRO A 151 1.23 13.58 -9.82
C PRO A 151 0.51 12.97 -8.62
N ILE A 152 0.66 13.59 -7.43
CA ILE A 152 0.05 13.13 -6.18
C ILE A 152 -1.48 13.01 -6.28
N GLU A 153 -2.13 13.90 -7.03
CA GLU A 153 -3.58 13.85 -7.26
C GLU A 153 -3.98 12.58 -8.02
N GLU A 154 -3.19 12.17 -9.00
CA GLU A 154 -3.45 10.97 -9.80
C GLU A 154 -3.20 9.70 -8.99
N SER A 155 -2.12 9.67 -8.20
CA SER A 155 -1.87 8.56 -7.27
C SER A 155 -3.03 8.40 -6.28
N ASN A 156 -3.49 9.51 -5.69
CA ASN A 156 -4.64 9.51 -4.80
C ASN A 156 -5.93 9.07 -5.51
N ARG A 157 -6.16 9.49 -6.75
CA ARG A 157 -7.34 9.07 -7.52
C ARG A 157 -7.36 7.56 -7.72
N LEU A 158 -6.24 6.99 -8.19
CA LEU A 158 -6.13 5.56 -8.46
C LEU A 158 -6.19 4.73 -7.17
N ALA A 159 -5.44 5.13 -6.13
CA ALA A 159 -5.46 4.46 -4.83
C ALA A 159 -6.87 4.44 -4.24
N ASN A 160 -7.60 5.56 -4.28
CA ASN A 160 -8.98 5.63 -3.82
C ASN A 160 -9.93 4.81 -4.69
N LEU A 161 -9.79 4.86 -6.02
CA LEU A 161 -10.63 4.10 -6.94
C LEU A 161 -10.57 2.59 -6.64
N TYR A 162 -9.36 2.03 -6.59
CA TYR A 162 -9.19 0.61 -6.34
C TYR A 162 -9.56 0.24 -4.89
N THR A 163 -9.21 1.07 -3.91
CA THR A 163 -9.57 0.86 -2.49
C THR A 163 -11.08 0.81 -2.29
N ILE A 164 -11.81 1.80 -2.82
CA ILE A 164 -13.27 1.88 -2.70
C ILE A 164 -13.89 0.69 -3.43
N ALA A 165 -13.48 0.41 -4.67
CA ALA A 165 -14.02 -0.70 -5.43
C ALA A 165 -13.83 -2.04 -4.70
N PHE A 166 -12.64 -2.28 -4.17
CA PHE A 166 -12.32 -3.48 -3.42
C PHE A 166 -13.20 -3.64 -2.17
N PHE A 167 -13.23 -2.63 -1.29
CA PHE A 167 -13.99 -2.76 -0.04
C PHE A 167 -15.49 -2.75 -0.26
N LYS A 168 -16.02 -1.93 -1.18
CA LYS A 168 -17.44 -1.96 -1.55
C LYS A 168 -17.85 -3.33 -2.07
N ARG A 169 -17.02 -3.93 -2.92
CA ARG A 169 -17.28 -5.26 -3.44
C ARG A 169 -17.25 -6.34 -2.36
N HIS A 170 -16.22 -6.36 -1.51
CA HIS A 170 -15.93 -7.51 -0.64
C HIS A 170 -16.49 -7.39 0.78
N LEU A 171 -16.78 -6.17 1.26
CA LEU A 171 -17.41 -5.97 2.56
C LEU A 171 -18.91 -5.75 2.46
N LEU A 172 -19.38 -5.11 1.39
CA LEU A 172 -20.81 -4.76 1.22
C LEU A 172 -21.52 -5.58 0.13
N GLY A 173 -20.79 -6.39 -0.64
CA GLY A 173 -21.38 -7.20 -1.71
C GLY A 173 -21.87 -6.39 -2.91
N GLU A 174 -21.41 -5.14 -3.07
CA GLU A 174 -21.83 -4.24 -4.14
C GLU A 174 -21.17 -4.66 -5.47
N VAL A 175 -21.78 -5.61 -6.19
CA VAL A 175 -21.25 -6.21 -7.43
C VAL A 175 -21.03 -5.21 -8.57
N GLY A 176 -21.65 -4.02 -8.52
CA GLY A 176 -21.40 -2.95 -9.50
C GLY A 176 -19.93 -2.52 -9.54
N TYR A 177 -19.20 -2.70 -8.44
CA TYR A 177 -17.77 -2.39 -8.37
C TYR A 177 -16.87 -3.43 -9.03
N ASP A 178 -17.39 -4.60 -9.44
CA ASP A 178 -16.61 -5.60 -10.18
C ASP A 178 -16.07 -5.04 -11.51
N ALA A 179 -16.75 -4.05 -12.10
CA ALA A 179 -16.31 -3.40 -13.33
C ALA A 179 -14.92 -2.74 -13.21
N TYR A 180 -14.59 -2.19 -12.03
CA TYR A 180 -13.30 -1.53 -11.77
C TYR A 180 -12.19 -2.50 -11.36
N LEU A 181 -12.53 -3.77 -11.08
CA LEU A 181 -11.60 -4.81 -10.60
C LEU A 181 -11.26 -5.80 -11.72
N THR A 182 -10.98 -5.26 -12.92
CA THR A 182 -10.67 -6.03 -14.13
C THR A 182 -9.44 -5.47 -14.84
N THR A 183 -8.69 -6.35 -15.50
CA THR A 183 -7.58 -5.96 -16.38
C THR A 183 -8.06 -5.03 -17.50
N ALA A 184 -9.23 -5.30 -18.08
CA ALA A 184 -9.79 -4.45 -19.14
C ALA A 184 -10.11 -3.02 -18.68
N PHE A 185 -10.54 -2.82 -17.42
CA PHE A 185 -10.68 -1.47 -16.88
C PHE A 185 -9.32 -0.82 -16.65
N ALA A 186 -8.35 -1.55 -16.09
CA ALA A 186 -7.01 -1.03 -15.85
C ALA A 186 -6.28 -0.61 -17.16
N GLU A 187 -6.57 -1.25 -18.30
CA GLU A 187 -6.08 -0.81 -19.62
C GLU A 187 -6.54 0.61 -20.00
N SER A 188 -7.62 1.12 -19.39
CA SER A 188 -8.06 2.51 -19.55
C SER A 188 -7.38 3.49 -18.58
N GLU A 189 -6.61 2.98 -17.62
CA GLU A 189 -5.90 3.71 -16.58
C GLU A 189 -4.38 3.59 -16.81
N PRO A 190 -3.76 4.48 -17.61
CA PRO A 190 -2.38 4.30 -18.10
C PRO A 190 -1.31 4.30 -17.01
N ALA A 191 -1.64 4.70 -15.78
CA ALA A 191 -0.74 4.72 -14.63
C ALA A 191 -1.05 3.59 -13.62
N ALA A 192 -1.78 2.54 -14.02
CA ALA A 192 -2.09 1.42 -13.14
C ALA A 192 -1.83 0.07 -13.83
N ASP A 193 -0.93 -0.72 -13.24
CA ASP A 193 -0.72 -2.12 -13.60
C ASP A 193 -1.57 -3.01 -12.68
N PHE A 194 -2.41 -3.86 -13.28
CA PHE A 194 -3.42 -4.64 -12.55
C PHE A 194 -3.38 -6.13 -12.86
N PHE A 195 -3.37 -6.94 -11.80
CA PHE A 195 -3.40 -8.40 -11.86
C PHE A 195 -4.45 -8.96 -10.90
N ARG A 196 -5.02 -10.12 -11.23
CA ARG A 196 -6.01 -10.80 -10.40
C ARG A 196 -5.95 -12.32 -10.54
N LYS A 197 -6.26 -13.03 -9.45
CA LYS A 197 -6.54 -14.48 -9.44
C LYS A 197 -7.73 -14.78 -8.53
#